data_AF-A0A936W2T1-F1
#
_entry.id   AF-A0A936W2T1-F1
#
_cell.length_a   1.000
_cell.length_b   1.000
_cell.length_c   1.000
_cell.angle_alpha   90.00
_cell.angle_beta   90.00
_cell.angle_gamma   90.00
#
_symmetry.space_group_name_H-M   'P 1'
#
loop_
_entity.id
_entity.type
_entity.pdbx_description
1 polymer ?
#
loop_
_entity_poly.entity_id
_entity_poly.type
_entity_poly.pdbx_seq_one_letter_code
_entity_poly.pdbx_strand_id
1 'polypeptide(L)'
;MKRKYLIGAIVGFALIVGVAATTQQKGRYFDIIKNLEIFSNLYKEVNSNYVDEIDPNQIMKVGIDAMLATLDPFTNYFSESQIEGWRFRNEEGEASSGLKVKKIDMDLVITRIIEDSPAHSAGLKVGDKIISVNGETTEEDCRRCHGISSAGSRAVR
;
A
#
# COMPACT_ATOMS: atom_id res chain seq x y z
N MET A 1 49.44 33.07 25.64
CA MET A 1 48.25 32.96 26.52
C MET A 1 46.92 32.91 25.76
N LYS A 2 46.70 33.74 24.72
CA LYS A 2 45.43 33.82 23.97
C LYS A 2 44.92 32.49 23.34
N ARG A 3 45.82 31.63 22.86
CA ARG A 3 45.49 30.34 22.21
C ARG A 3 44.87 29.29 23.17
N LYS A 4 45.17 29.35 24.47
CA LYS A 4 44.61 28.44 25.48
C LYS A 4 43.15 28.79 25.81
N TYR A 5 42.83 30.09 25.86
CA TYR A 5 41.45 30.57 26.03
C TYR A 5 40.58 30.29 24.81
N LEU A 6 41.16 30.36 23.60
CA LEU A 6 40.45 30.06 22.36
C LEU A 6 39.99 28.59 22.28
N ILE A 7 40.85 27.66 22.70
CA ILE A 7 40.50 26.21 22.75
C ILE A 7 39.42 25.96 23.79
N GLY A 8 39.50 26.58 24.98
CA GLY A 8 38.47 26.47 26.01
C GLY A 8 37.11 26.99 25.55
N ALA A 9 37.07 28.09 24.80
CA ALA A 9 35.85 28.65 24.23
C ALA A 9 35.20 27.72 23.19
N ILE A 10 36.01 27.08 22.33
CA ILE A 10 35.53 26.14 21.32
C ILE A 10 34.95 24.88 21.98
N VAL A 11 35.62 24.33 23.01
CA VAL A 11 35.12 23.16 23.75
C VAL A 11 33.84 23.50 24.51
N GLY A 12 33.77 24.67 25.15
CA GLY A 12 32.56 25.14 25.82
C GLY A 12 31.39 25.32 24.86
N PHE A 13 31.63 25.90 23.67
CA PHE A 13 30.61 26.05 22.64
C PHE A 13 30.13 24.70 22.10
N ALA A 14 31.04 23.75 21.84
CA ALA A 14 30.68 22.40 21.41
C ALA A 14 29.83 21.65 22.45
N LEU A 15 30.13 21.84 23.74
CA LEU A 15 29.34 21.28 24.85
C LEU A 15 27.92 21.86 24.91
N ILE A 16 27.78 23.17 24.74
CA ILE A 16 26.46 23.85 24.73
C ILE A 16 25.61 23.39 23.54
N VAL A 17 26.21 23.28 22.35
CA VAL A 17 25.55 22.78 21.14
C VAL A 17 25.14 21.31 21.31
N GLY A 18 26.00 20.47 21.89
CA GLY A 18 25.69 19.08 22.19
C GLY A 18 24.51 18.91 23.14
N VAL A 19 24.43 19.71 24.20
CA VAL A 19 23.31 19.68 25.14
C VAL A 19 22.02 20.16 24.48
N ALA A 20 22.05 21.24 23.70
CA ALA A 20 20.88 21.78 23.00
C ALA A 20 20.30 20.80 21.96
N ALA A 21 21.13 19.99 21.30
CA ALA A 21 20.65 18.97 20.36
C ALA A 21 19.88 17.84 21.07
N THR A 22 20.23 17.50 22.33
CA THR A 22 19.55 16.45 23.09
C THR A 22 18.20 16.87 23.68
N THR A 23 17.97 18.18 23.92
CA THR A 23 16.72 18.67 24.50
C THR A 23 15.56 18.66 23.50
N GLN A 24 15.82 18.93 22.22
CA GLN A 24 14.80 18.87 21.16
C GLN A 24 14.25 17.45 20.93
N GLN A 25 15.09 16.41 21.02
CA GLN A 25 14.64 15.02 20.86
C GLN A 25 13.72 14.56 22.00
N LYS A 26 13.93 15.05 23.23
CA LYS A 26 13.10 14.70 24.40
C LYS A 26 11.66 15.20 24.28
N GLY A 27 11.46 16.40 23.73
CA GLY A 27 10.11 16.97 23.56
C GLY A 27 9.22 16.12 22.66
N ARG A 28 9.71 15.78 21.46
CA ARG A 28 8.94 14.96 20.50
C ARG A 28 8.60 13.57 21.03
N TYR A 29 9.54 12.91 21.70
CA TYR A 29 9.29 11.58 22.28
C TYR A 29 8.27 11.63 23.42
N PHE A 30 8.32 12.69 24.23
CA PHE A 30 7.32 12.95 25.27
C PHE A 30 5.91 13.12 24.68
N ASP A 31 5.77 13.90 23.61
CA ASP A 31 4.49 14.09 22.94
C ASP A 31 3.95 12.78 22.34
N ILE A 32 4.81 11.93 21.76
CA ILE A 32 4.42 10.62 21.22
C ILE A 32 3.83 9.73 22.33
N ILE A 33 4.53 9.61 23.46
CA ILE A 33 4.07 8.78 24.59
C ILE A 33 2.72 9.30 25.11
N LYS A 34 2.59 10.61 25.30
CA LYS A 34 1.36 11.22 25.78
C LYS A 34 0.16 10.91 24.86
N ASN A 35 0.35 11.05 23.55
CA ASN A 35 -0.71 10.75 22.59
C ASN A 35 -1.05 9.25 22.56
N LEU A 36 -0.06 8.37 22.68
CA LEU A 36 -0.28 6.93 22.74
C LEU A 36 -1.06 6.53 24.00
N GLU A 37 -0.78 7.16 25.14
CA GLU A 37 -1.50 6.93 26.39
C GLU A 37 -2.97 7.36 26.27
N ILE A 38 -3.23 8.56 25.72
CA ILE A 38 -4.59 9.05 25.46
C ILE A 38 -5.35 8.06 24.56
N PHE A 39 -4.73 7.62 23.47
CA PHE A 39 -5.32 6.66 22.55
C PHE A 39 -5.63 5.31 23.21
N SER A 40 -4.69 4.76 23.98
CA SER A 40 -4.86 3.49 24.68
C SER A 40 -5.99 3.55 25.70
N ASN A 41 -6.08 4.64 26.46
CA ASN A 41 -7.14 4.83 27.44
C ASN A 41 -8.50 5.00 26.76
N LEU A 42 -8.60 5.81 25.71
CA LEU A 42 -9.82 5.97 24.92
C LEU A 42 -10.31 4.63 24.35
N TYR A 43 -9.40 3.87 23.73
CA TYR A 43 -9.72 2.59 23.12
C TYR A 43 -10.29 1.59 24.14
N LYS A 44 -9.68 1.50 25.33
CA LYS A 44 -10.18 0.66 26.42
C LYS A 44 -11.53 1.12 26.95
N GLU A 45 -11.71 2.43 27.10
CA GLU A 45 -12.94 3.01 27.64
C GLU A 45 -14.12 2.72 26.70
N VAL A 46 -13.93 2.91 25.39
CA VAL A 46 -14.93 2.59 24.38
C VAL A 46 -15.22 1.09 24.39
N ASN A 47 -14.19 0.24 24.34
CA ASN A 47 -14.40 -1.21 24.30
C ASN A 47 -15.09 -1.76 25.55
N SER A 48 -14.96 -1.11 26.71
CA SER A 48 -15.52 -1.60 27.98
C SER A 48 -16.89 -1.03 28.32
N ASN A 49 -17.21 0.18 27.84
CA ASN A 49 -18.42 0.90 28.22
C ASN A 49 -19.41 1.13 27.07
N TYR A 50 -19.11 0.65 25.87
CA TYR A 50 -20.05 0.71 24.77
C TYR A 50 -21.20 -0.30 24.96
N VAL A 51 -22.38 0.07 24.46
CA VAL A 51 -23.62 -0.70 24.66
C VAL A 51 -23.62 -2.00 23.88
N ASP A 52 -23.05 -1.99 22.66
CA ASP A 52 -22.99 -3.13 21.78
C ASP A 52 -21.63 -3.83 21.85
N GLU A 53 -21.60 -5.12 21.47
CA GLU A 53 -20.36 -5.86 21.32
C GLU A 53 -19.55 -5.29 20.15
N ILE A 54 -18.29 -4.97 20.44
CA ILE A 54 -17.35 -4.38 19.50
C ILE A 54 -16.31 -5.44 19.13
N ASP A 55 -16.01 -5.59 17.83
CA ASP A 55 -14.81 -6.30 17.39
C ASP A 55 -13.57 -5.39 17.54
N PRO A 56 -12.64 -5.70 18.46
CA PRO A 56 -11.44 -4.90 18.68
C PRO A 56 -10.58 -4.78 17.43
N ASN A 57 -10.49 -5.85 16.62
CA ASN A 57 -9.66 -5.87 15.42
C ASN A 57 -10.22 -4.93 14.35
N GLN A 58 -11.56 -4.91 14.21
CA GLN A 58 -12.22 -4.05 13.23
C GLN A 58 -12.07 -2.58 13.58
N ILE A 59 -12.29 -2.18 14.85
CA ILE A 59 -12.14 -0.78 15.27
C ILE A 59 -10.70 -0.32 15.15
N MET A 60 -9.74 -1.12 15.61
CA MET A 60 -8.32 -0.79 15.49
C MET A 60 -7.94 -0.56 14.03
N LYS A 61 -8.40 -1.45 13.13
CA LYS A 61 -8.15 -1.32 11.70
C LYS A 61 -8.71 -0.01 11.14
N VAL A 62 -9.97 0.32 11.44
CA VAL A 62 -10.58 1.57 10.95
C VAL A 62 -9.80 2.79 11.44
N GLY A 63 -9.33 2.77 12.69
CA GLY A 63 -8.47 3.82 13.23
C GLY A 63 -7.15 3.96 12.47
N ILE A 64 -6.47 2.84 12.17
CA ILE A 64 -5.23 2.83 11.39
C ILE A 64 -5.47 3.33 9.97
N ASP A 65 -6.50 2.84 9.29
CA ASP A 65 -6.83 3.26 7.92
C ASP A 65 -7.11 4.77 7.86
N ALA A 66 -7.83 5.32 8.85
CA ALA A 66 -8.09 6.76 8.95
C ALA A 66 -6.80 7.58 9.20
N MET A 67 -5.87 7.07 10.01
CA MET A 67 -4.56 7.71 10.20
C MET A 67 -3.76 7.72 8.88
N LEU A 68 -3.71 6.58 8.19
CA LEU A 68 -2.94 6.41 6.95
C LEU A 68 -3.52 7.20 5.77
N ALA A 69 -4.84 7.39 5.72
CA ALA A 69 -5.52 8.17 4.69
C ALA A 69 -4.99 9.61 4.55
N THR A 70 -4.41 10.16 5.61
CA THR A 70 -3.82 11.52 5.59
C THR A 70 -2.35 11.56 5.16
N LEU A 71 -1.66 10.42 5.13
CA LEU A 71 -0.23 10.35 4.85
C LEU A 71 0.03 10.29 3.33
N ASP A 72 -0.43 9.22 2.68
CA ASP A 72 -0.39 9.07 1.23
C ASP A 72 -1.40 8.00 0.73
N PRO A 73 -1.82 8.03 -0.55
CA PRO A 73 -2.82 7.08 -1.10
C PRO A 73 -2.35 5.63 -1.26
N PHE A 74 -1.05 5.36 -1.18
CA PHE A 74 -0.43 4.07 -1.46
C PHE A 74 -0.09 3.29 -0.18
N THR A 75 0.04 3.97 0.96
CA THR A 75 0.30 3.34 2.26
C THR A 75 -0.99 2.75 2.82
N ASN A 76 -1.02 1.41 2.93
CA ASN A 76 -2.18 0.66 3.41
C ASN A 76 -1.76 -0.34 4.50
N TYR A 77 -2.63 -0.55 5.49
CA TYR A 77 -2.43 -1.53 6.56
C TYR A 77 -3.30 -2.78 6.33
N PHE A 78 -2.66 -3.95 6.35
CA PHE A 78 -3.32 -5.25 6.28
C PHE A 78 -3.25 -5.94 7.65
N SER A 79 -4.42 -6.28 8.19
CA SER A 79 -4.50 -7.12 9.41
C SER A 79 -4.21 -8.58 9.09
N GLU A 80 -3.92 -9.39 10.12
CA GLU A 80 -3.70 -10.84 9.98
C GLU A 80 -4.86 -11.53 9.24
N SER A 81 -6.11 -11.17 9.55
CA SER A 81 -7.29 -11.72 8.88
C SER A 81 -7.35 -11.42 7.37
N GLN A 82 -6.69 -10.36 6.92
CA GLN A 82 -6.71 -9.90 5.53
C GLN A 82 -5.47 -10.30 4.74
N ILE A 83 -4.39 -10.70 5.44
CA ILE A 83 -3.11 -10.97 4.80
C ILE A 83 -3.19 -12.17 3.86
N GLU A 84 -3.95 -13.21 4.24
CA GLU A 84 -4.15 -14.41 3.43
C GLU A 84 -4.92 -14.08 2.15
N GLY A 85 -6.02 -13.33 2.26
CA GLY A 85 -6.77 -12.88 1.10
C GLY A 85 -5.94 -11.98 0.18
N TRP A 86 -5.12 -11.09 0.74
CA TRP A 86 -4.20 -10.27 -0.07
C TRP A 86 -3.15 -11.12 -0.78
N ARG A 87 -2.51 -12.08 -0.08
CA ARG A 87 -1.54 -12.99 -0.69
C ARG A 87 -2.17 -13.78 -1.83
N PHE A 88 -3.35 -14.35 -1.59
CA PHE A 88 -4.11 -15.06 -2.61
C PHE A 88 -4.34 -14.21 -3.86
N ARG A 89 -4.87 -12.99 -3.72
CA ARG A 89 -5.11 -12.11 -4.88
C ARG A 89 -3.83 -11.76 -5.65
N ASN A 90 -2.71 -11.52 -4.96
CA ASN A 90 -1.44 -11.21 -5.60
C ASN A 90 -0.80 -12.43 -6.27
N GLU A 91 -0.81 -13.59 -5.61
CA GLU A 91 -0.31 -14.85 -6.16
C GLU A 91 -1.13 -15.30 -7.37
N GLU A 92 -2.44 -15.10 -7.34
CA GLU A 92 -3.33 -15.40 -8.45
C GLU A 92 -3.22 -14.41 -9.62
N GLY A 93 -2.44 -13.33 -9.46
CA GLY A 93 -2.26 -12.31 -10.49
C GLY A 93 -3.55 -11.55 -10.81
N GLU A 94 -4.43 -11.38 -9.82
CA GLU A 94 -5.64 -10.58 -10.00
C GLU A 94 -5.26 -9.11 -10.20
N ALA A 95 -5.68 -8.53 -11.33
CA ALA A 95 -5.43 -7.13 -11.63
C ALA A 95 -6.27 -6.23 -10.71
N SER A 96 -5.77 -5.03 -10.42
CA SER A 96 -6.49 -4.02 -9.63
C SER A 96 -7.84 -3.60 -10.24
N SER A 97 -8.05 -3.88 -11.54
CA SER A 97 -9.32 -3.73 -12.25
C SER A 97 -10.37 -4.80 -11.90
N GLY A 98 -10.02 -5.80 -11.08
CA GLY A 98 -10.87 -6.93 -10.71
C GLY A 98 -10.98 -8.00 -11.80
N LEU A 99 -9.96 -8.09 -12.65
CA LEU A 99 -9.86 -9.03 -13.76
C LEU A 99 -8.82 -10.10 -13.44
N LYS A 100 -9.12 -11.35 -13.76
CA LYS A 100 -8.11 -12.40 -13.90
C LYS A 100 -8.01 -12.80 -15.36
N VAL A 101 -6.84 -12.64 -15.95
CA VAL A 101 -6.59 -12.94 -17.36
C VAL A 101 -5.64 -14.13 -17.43
N LYS A 102 -5.91 -15.06 -18.33
CA LYS A 102 -5.02 -16.18 -18.63
C LYS A 102 -4.74 -16.20 -20.12
N LYS A 103 -3.50 -16.52 -20.48
CA LYS A 103 -3.16 -16.82 -21.87
C LYS A 103 -3.68 -18.21 -22.22
N ILE A 104 -4.53 -18.28 -23.24
CA ILE A 104 -5.02 -19.52 -23.83
C ILE A 104 -4.67 -19.45 -25.32
N ASP A 105 -3.83 -20.38 -25.78
CA ASP A 105 -3.22 -20.37 -27.11
C ASP A 105 -2.45 -19.07 -27.40
N MET A 106 -2.95 -18.25 -28.32
CA MET A 106 -2.39 -16.94 -28.69
C MET A 106 -3.15 -15.76 -28.07
N ASP A 107 -4.27 -16.00 -27.41
CA ASP A 107 -5.18 -14.96 -26.93
C ASP A 107 -5.07 -14.76 -25.40
N LEU A 108 -5.23 -13.52 -24.97
CA LEU A 108 -5.46 -13.18 -23.56
C LEU A 108 -6.96 -13.23 -23.28
N VAL A 109 -7.39 -14.19 -22.44
CA VAL A 109 -8.80 -14.46 -22.15
C VAL A 109 -9.10 -14.15 -20.69
N ILE A 110 -10.23 -13.48 -20.44
CA ILE A 110 -10.72 -13.23 -19.09
C ILE A 110 -11.25 -14.54 -18.50
N THR A 111 -10.69 -14.96 -17.38
CA THR A 111 -11.05 -16.22 -16.69
C THR A 111 -11.86 -16.00 -15.42
N ARG A 112 -11.77 -14.82 -14.81
CA ARG A 112 -12.55 -14.44 -13.63
C ARG A 112 -12.78 -12.93 -13.62
N ILE A 113 -13.95 -12.53 -13.12
CA ILE A 113 -14.30 -11.14 -12.85
C ILE A 113 -14.80 -11.08 -11.41
N ILE A 114 -14.31 -10.09 -10.67
CA ILE A 114 -14.74 -9.83 -9.29
C ILE A 114 -16.02 -8.99 -9.34
N GLU A 115 -17.04 -9.37 -8.57
CA GLU A 115 -18.27 -8.60 -8.44
C GLU A 115 -17.97 -7.18 -7.89
N ASP A 116 -18.78 -6.21 -8.32
CA ASP A 116 -18.60 -4.77 -8.02
C ASP A 116 -17.24 -4.14 -8.40
N SER A 117 -16.42 -4.84 -9.18
CA SER A 117 -15.16 -4.28 -9.71
C SER A 117 -15.39 -3.31 -10.88
N PRO A 118 -14.37 -2.49 -11.24
CA PRO A 118 -14.41 -1.67 -12.46
C PRO A 118 -14.68 -2.50 -13.72
N ALA A 119 -14.14 -3.72 -13.79
CA ALA A 119 -14.39 -4.64 -14.89
C ALA A 119 -15.84 -5.14 -14.96
N HIS A 120 -16.44 -5.46 -13.81
CA HIS A 120 -17.84 -5.85 -13.72
C HIS A 120 -18.75 -4.68 -14.14
N SER A 121 -18.45 -3.48 -13.64
CA SER A 121 -19.16 -2.24 -13.99
C SER A 121 -19.02 -1.88 -15.47
N ALA A 122 -17.89 -2.22 -16.09
CA ALA A 122 -17.66 -2.06 -17.53
C ALA A 122 -18.39 -3.12 -18.38
N GLY A 123 -19.05 -4.10 -17.77
CA GLY A 123 -19.83 -5.14 -18.46
C GLY A 123 -18.98 -6.23 -19.11
N LEU A 124 -17.70 -6.34 -18.74
CA LEU A 124 -16.83 -7.43 -19.19
C LEU A 124 -17.36 -8.77 -18.68
N LYS A 125 -17.11 -9.84 -19.44
CA LYS A 125 -17.54 -11.19 -19.09
C LYS A 125 -16.40 -12.19 -19.14
N VAL A 126 -16.55 -13.26 -18.36
CA VAL A 126 -15.66 -14.42 -18.44
C VAL A 126 -15.76 -15.02 -19.84
N GLY A 127 -14.62 -15.27 -20.46
CA GLY A 127 -14.50 -15.73 -21.84
C GLY A 127 -14.22 -14.63 -22.87
N ASP A 128 -14.33 -13.35 -22.50
CA ASP A 128 -13.97 -12.25 -23.38
C ASP A 128 -12.46 -12.26 -23.68
N LYS A 129 -12.12 -11.92 -24.93
CA LYS A 129 -10.73 -11.80 -25.40
C LYS A 129 -10.27 -10.35 -25.34
N ILE A 130 -9.08 -10.14 -24.80
CA ILE A 130 -8.43 -8.83 -24.75
C ILE A 130 -7.60 -8.65 -26.02
N ILE A 131 -8.05 -7.75 -26.89
CA ILE A 131 -7.42 -7.47 -28.20
C ILE A 131 -6.36 -6.36 -28.08
N SER A 132 -6.55 -5.41 -27.16
CA SER A 132 -5.61 -4.30 -26.95
C SER A 132 -5.72 -3.72 -25.53
N VAL A 133 -4.61 -3.20 -25.01
CA VAL A 133 -4.55 -2.45 -23.74
C VAL A 133 -3.88 -1.11 -24.03
N ASN A 134 -4.52 0.00 -23.66
CA ASN A 134 -3.99 1.36 -23.88
C ASN A 134 -3.56 1.67 -25.33
N GLY A 135 -4.21 1.04 -26.32
CA GLY A 135 -3.91 1.21 -27.74
C GLY A 135 -2.79 0.30 -28.27
N GLU A 136 -2.13 -0.49 -27.41
CA GLU A 136 -1.17 -1.52 -27.82
C GLU A 136 -1.89 -2.85 -28.03
N THR A 137 -1.64 -3.51 -29.16
CA THR A 137 -2.29 -4.79 -29.48
C THR A 137 -1.66 -5.92 -28.67
N THR A 138 -2.50 -6.81 -28.12
CA THR A 138 -2.04 -7.96 -27.33
C THR A 138 -1.33 -9.00 -28.21
N GLU A 139 -1.56 -8.98 -29.53
CA GLU A 139 -0.82 -9.78 -30.52
C GLU A 139 0.65 -9.35 -30.66
N GLU A 140 0.96 -8.04 -30.56
CA GLU A 140 2.33 -7.52 -30.69
C GLU A 140 3.19 -7.87 -29.47
N ASP A 141 2.65 -7.76 -28.26
CA ASP A 141 3.40 -8.10 -27.04
C ASP A 141 3.60 -9.63 -26.91
N CYS A 142 2.72 -10.42 -27.54
CA CYS A 142 2.84 -11.88 -27.63
C CYS A 142 4.06 -12.33 -28.47
N ARG A 143 4.44 -11.59 -29.52
CA ARG A 143 5.68 -11.83 -30.29
C ARG A 143 6.94 -11.41 -29.53
N ARG A 144 6.81 -10.46 -28.59
CA ARG A 144 7.95 -9.97 -27.81
C ARG A 144 8.33 -10.92 -26.68
N CYS A 145 7.37 -11.67 -26.15
CA CYS A 145 7.61 -12.73 -25.15
C CYS A 145 8.23 -14.01 -25.72
N HIS A 146 8.04 -14.29 -27.01
CA HIS A 146 8.72 -15.37 -27.71
C HIS A 146 9.33 -14.83 -28.99
N GLY A 147 10.61 -14.44 -28.94
CA GLY A 147 11.39 -14.24 -30.15
C GLY A 147 11.30 -15.51 -30.99
N ILE A 148 10.57 -15.44 -32.11
CA ILE A 148 10.71 -16.23 -33.35
C ILE A 148 9.52 -15.89 -34.28
N SER A 149 9.90 -15.35 -35.45
CA SER A 149 9.40 -15.70 -36.78
C SER A 149 7.97 -15.38 -37.22
N SER A 150 7.95 -14.45 -38.18
CA SER A 150 7.31 -14.56 -39.50
C SER A 150 5.79 -14.57 -39.65
N ALA A 151 5.35 -13.59 -40.43
CA ALA A 151 4.44 -13.75 -41.57
C ALA A 151 2.96 -14.00 -41.25
N GLY A 152 2.20 -12.90 -41.35
CA GLY A 152 0.96 -12.85 -42.14
C GLY A 152 -0.25 -13.61 -41.61
N SER A 153 -1.20 -12.87 -41.04
CA SER A 153 -2.66 -13.11 -41.15
C SER A 153 -3.31 -11.83 -40.64
N ARG A 154 -3.93 -10.99 -41.48
CA ARG A 154 -5.23 -11.14 -42.16
C ARG A 154 -6.34 -11.50 -41.17
N ALA A 155 -6.98 -10.44 -40.66
CA ALA A 155 -8.23 -10.47 -39.93
C ALA A 155 -9.37 -11.09 -40.76
N VAL A 156 -10.14 -12.02 -40.18
CA VAL A 156 -11.56 -12.24 -40.52
C VAL A 156 -12.30 -12.81 -39.30
N ARG A 157 -13.34 -12.05 -38.89
CA ARG A 157 -14.54 -12.35 -38.08
C ARG A 157 -14.46 -13.28 -36.87
#